data_AF-A0A7S4FNR3-F1
#
_entry.id   AF-A0A7S4FNR3-F1
#
_cell.length_a   1.000
_cell.length_b   1.000
_cell.length_c   1.000
_cell.angle_alpha   90.00
_cell.angle_beta   90.00
_cell.angle_gamma   90.00
#
_symmetry.space_group_name_H-M   'P 1'
#
loop_
_entity.id
_entity.type
_entity.pdbx_description
1 polymer ?
#
loop_
_entity_poly.entity_id
_entity_poly.type
_entity_poly.pdbx_seq_one_letter_code
_entity_poly.pdbx_strand_id
1 'polypeptide(L)'
;GYKYRVKRSQRYFEGLRVLPQWGGSCFEPYFRRTFEAFIALWKFQQQHRGELEQVDGYNMQRYEIGDIASKIGQLFYFYYLRTSNITSLNESYIFYEAIRGRQYFKSSRAKPEQRMTVLQKKLRFYARFVVVLLLKNYRALVWTLLGELTRLVEEYKTLDAFG
;
A
#
# COMPACT_ATOMS: atom_id res chain seq x y z
N GLY A 1 0.76 20.07 -8.00
CA GLY A 1 1.59 19.70 -6.83
C GLY A 1 1.26 18.30 -6.32
N TYR A 2 2.13 17.74 -5.46
CA TYR A 2 2.06 16.38 -4.94
C TYR A 2 0.71 16.03 -4.26
N LYS A 3 0.21 16.87 -3.34
CA LYS A 3 -1.07 16.68 -2.64
C LYS A 3 -2.27 16.44 -3.57
N TYR A 4 -2.32 17.16 -4.70
CA TYR A 4 -3.37 16.96 -5.71
C TYR A 4 -3.29 15.58 -6.35
N ARG A 5 -2.08 15.10 -6.69
CA ARG A 5 -1.88 13.77 -7.28
C ARG A 5 -2.29 12.66 -6.30
N VAL A 6 -1.98 12.81 -5.02
CA VAL A 6 -2.43 11.91 -3.95
C VAL A 6 -3.96 11.84 -3.89
N LYS A 7 -4.63 13.00 -3.73
CA LYS A 7 -6.10 13.07 -3.66
C LYS A 7 -6.77 12.48 -4.91
N ARG A 8 -6.27 12.82 -6.10
CA ARG A 8 -6.79 12.32 -7.38
C ARG A 8 -6.66 10.81 -7.50
N SER A 9 -5.49 10.25 -7.16
CA SER A 9 -5.26 8.80 -7.24
C SER A 9 -6.13 8.04 -6.24
N GLN A 10 -6.28 8.57 -5.02
CA GLN A 10 -7.14 7.97 -4.00
C GLN A 10 -8.62 7.98 -4.42
N ARG A 11 -9.11 9.07 -5.00
CA ARG A 11 -10.49 9.14 -5.53
C ARG A 11 -10.76 8.08 -6.59
N TYR A 12 -9.82 7.86 -7.52
CA TYR A 12 -9.96 6.77 -8.50
C TYR A 12 -9.95 5.41 -7.81
N PHE A 13 -9.07 5.19 -6.83
CA PHE A 13 -9.05 3.91 -6.13
C PHE A 13 -10.37 3.60 -5.41
N GLU A 14 -10.97 4.60 -4.75
CA GLU A 14 -12.25 4.45 -4.08
C GLU A 14 -13.36 4.09 -5.08
N GLY A 15 -13.40 4.76 -6.23
CA GLY A 15 -14.33 4.42 -7.31
C GLY A 15 -14.12 3.01 -7.87
N LEU A 16 -12.87 2.55 -7.97
CA LEU A 16 -12.56 1.20 -8.44
C LEU A 16 -13.09 0.11 -7.49
N ARG A 17 -13.10 0.36 -6.17
CA ARG A 17 -13.59 -0.60 -5.17
C ARG A 17 -15.10 -0.83 -5.21
N VAL A 18 -15.87 0.15 -5.68
CA VAL A 18 -17.33 0.07 -5.74
C VAL A 18 -17.85 -0.46 -7.07
N LEU A 19 -16.97 -0.69 -8.05
CA LEU A 19 -17.39 -1.22 -9.35
C LEU A 19 -17.93 -2.66 -9.22
N PRO A 20 -19.03 -2.99 -9.92
CA PRO A 20 -19.58 -4.34 -9.93
C PRO A 20 -18.54 -5.42 -10.26
N GLN A 21 -18.64 -6.57 -9.60
CA GLN A 21 -17.72 -7.70 -9.82
C GLN A 21 -17.90 -8.37 -11.19
N TRP A 22 -19.08 -8.23 -11.78
CA TRP A 22 -19.44 -8.83 -13.06
C TRP A 22 -20.32 -7.85 -13.86
N GLY A 23 -20.31 -7.97 -15.18
CA GLY A 23 -21.29 -7.28 -16.03
C GLY A 23 -21.00 -5.81 -16.39
N GLY A 24 -19.75 -5.35 -16.40
CA GLY A 24 -19.41 -3.98 -16.80
C GLY A 24 -18.18 -3.88 -17.70
N SER A 25 -18.38 -3.45 -18.96
CA SER A 25 -17.29 -3.11 -19.91
C SER A 25 -16.39 -1.95 -19.43
N CYS A 26 -16.73 -1.33 -18.30
CA CYS A 26 -16.05 -0.16 -17.73
C CYS A 26 -14.90 -0.49 -16.77
N PHE A 27 -14.74 -1.75 -16.33
CA PHE A 27 -13.66 -2.11 -15.40
C PHE A 27 -12.27 -1.82 -15.99
N GLU A 28 -11.97 -2.33 -17.18
CA GLU A 28 -10.63 -2.22 -17.78
C GLU A 28 -10.21 -0.75 -18.01
N PRO A 29 -11.05 0.11 -18.63
CA PRO A 29 -10.70 1.53 -18.80
C PRO A 29 -10.53 2.25 -17.46
N TYR A 30 -11.38 1.96 -16.47
CA TYR A 30 -11.32 2.60 -15.16
C TYR A 30 -10.11 2.14 -14.34
N PHE A 31 -9.81 0.84 -14.38
CA PHE A 31 -8.61 0.27 -13.77
C PHE A 31 -7.36 0.91 -14.36
N ARG A 32 -7.24 0.96 -15.70
CA ARG A 32 -6.11 1.59 -16.39
C ARG A 32 -5.90 3.02 -15.93
N ARG A 33 -6.96 3.84 -15.93
CA ARG A 33 -6.90 5.23 -15.45
C ARG A 33 -6.46 5.34 -13.99
N THR A 34 -6.92 4.42 -13.14
CA THR A 34 -6.55 4.37 -11.72
C THR A 34 -5.08 4.01 -11.57
N PHE A 35 -4.63 2.98 -12.28
CA PHE A 35 -3.25 2.50 -12.28
C PHE A 35 -2.28 3.57 -12.78
N GLU A 36 -2.57 4.20 -13.92
CA GLU A 36 -1.79 5.30 -14.48
C GLU A 36 -1.65 6.47 -13.49
N ALA A 37 -2.71 6.81 -12.75
CA ALA A 37 -2.64 7.86 -11.73
C ALA A 37 -1.64 7.51 -10.61
N PHE A 38 -1.64 6.26 -10.14
CA PHE A 38 -0.68 5.79 -9.14
C PHE A 38 0.74 5.68 -9.67
N ILE A 39 0.95 5.23 -10.91
CA ILE A 39 2.28 5.20 -11.52
C ILE A 39 2.82 6.62 -11.72
N ALA A 40 1.98 7.56 -12.15
CA ALA A 40 2.37 8.97 -12.26
C ALA A 40 2.72 9.57 -10.89
N LEU A 41 1.95 9.25 -9.84
CA LEU A 41 2.24 9.65 -8.46
C LEU A 41 3.57 9.05 -7.97
N TRP A 42 3.81 7.76 -8.23
CA TRP A 42 5.04 7.07 -7.87
C TRP A 42 6.26 7.67 -8.55
N LYS A 43 6.20 7.94 -9.86
CA LYS A 43 7.29 8.59 -10.59
C LYS A 43 7.54 10.00 -10.07
N PHE A 44 6.47 10.77 -9.83
CA PHE A 44 6.60 12.13 -9.31
C PHE A 44 7.33 12.16 -7.97
N GLN A 45 6.99 11.26 -7.03
CA GLN A 45 7.69 11.24 -5.74
C GLN A 45 9.15 10.78 -5.82
N GLN A 46 9.53 9.99 -6.83
CA GLN A 46 10.93 9.62 -7.05
C GLN A 46 11.73 10.82 -7.60
N GLN A 47 11.17 11.53 -8.58
CA GLN A 47 11.82 12.66 -9.26
C GLN A 47 11.99 13.87 -8.34
N HIS A 48 10.97 14.17 -7.53
CA HIS A 48 10.97 15.34 -6.64
C HIS A 48 11.31 14.97 -5.19
N ARG A 49 12.05 13.86 -4.98
CA ARG A 49 12.17 13.33 -3.62
C ARG A 49 12.85 14.29 -2.65
N GLY A 50 13.93 14.93 -3.09
CA GLY A 50 14.67 15.89 -2.27
C GLY A 50 13.77 17.02 -1.76
N GLU A 51 12.99 17.64 -2.66
CA GLU A 51 12.02 18.69 -2.33
C GLU A 51 10.92 18.20 -1.37
N LEU A 52 10.41 16.98 -1.61
CA LEU A 52 9.34 16.41 -0.80
C LEU A 52 9.79 16.10 0.62
N GLU A 53 11.03 15.66 0.82
CA GLU A 53 11.58 15.30 2.13
C GLU A 53 12.11 16.49 2.95
N GLN A 54 12.15 17.70 2.38
CA GLN A 54 12.55 18.91 3.12
C GLN A 54 11.63 19.16 4.31
N VAL A 55 12.24 19.40 5.48
CA VAL A 55 11.54 19.63 6.75
C VAL A 55 10.71 20.92 6.70
N ASP A 56 11.26 21.96 6.08
CA ASP A 56 10.59 23.27 5.91
C ASP A 56 9.59 23.28 4.75
N GLY A 57 9.53 22.17 3.99
CA GLY A 57 8.65 21.99 2.83
C GLY A 57 7.48 21.07 3.11
N TYR A 58 7.29 20.06 2.25
CA TYR A 58 6.22 19.09 2.41
C TYR A 58 6.46 18.12 3.58
N ASN A 59 7.72 17.87 3.94
CA ASN A 59 8.14 16.95 4.99
C ASN A 59 7.56 15.53 4.82
N MET A 60 7.76 14.96 3.63
CA MET A 60 7.27 13.64 3.25
C MET A 60 7.84 12.58 4.17
N GLN A 61 6.95 11.78 4.74
CA GLN A 61 7.33 10.68 5.60
C GLN A 61 7.54 9.40 4.79
N ARG A 62 8.44 8.53 5.28
CA ARG A 62 8.72 7.25 4.62
C ARG A 62 7.48 6.36 4.48
N TYR A 63 6.55 6.43 5.43
CA TYR A 63 5.32 5.66 5.37
C TYR A 63 4.43 6.07 4.19
N GLU A 64 4.50 7.33 3.72
CA GLU A 64 3.71 7.78 2.56
C GLU A 64 4.20 7.13 1.27
N ILE A 65 5.51 6.88 1.15
CA ILE A 65 6.07 6.08 0.05
C ILE A 65 5.53 4.66 0.12
N GLY A 66 5.52 4.09 1.34
CA GLY A 66 4.96 2.78 1.62
C GLY A 66 3.48 2.69 1.26
N ASP A 67 2.70 3.74 1.50
CA ASP A 67 1.28 3.81 1.13
C ASP A 67 1.09 3.78 -0.40
N ILE A 68 1.87 4.56 -1.16
CA ILE A 68 1.80 4.55 -2.62
C ILE A 68 2.16 3.17 -3.16
N ALA A 69 3.28 2.60 -2.70
CA ALA A 69 3.72 1.27 -3.09
C ALA A 69 2.69 0.19 -2.73
N SER A 70 2.13 0.25 -1.52
CA SER A 70 1.10 -0.70 -1.04
C SER A 70 -0.15 -0.62 -1.91
N LYS A 71 -0.51 0.57 -2.38
CA LYS A 71 -1.65 0.77 -3.26
C LYS A 71 -1.41 0.23 -4.67
N ILE A 72 -0.21 0.39 -5.22
CA ILE A 72 0.17 -0.21 -6.50
C ILE A 72 0.12 -1.74 -6.40
N GLY A 73 0.69 -2.31 -5.34
CA GLY A 73 0.58 -3.75 -5.08
C GLY A 73 -0.88 -4.23 -4.93
N GLN A 74 -1.75 -3.41 -4.32
CA GLN A 74 -3.19 -3.69 -4.26
C GLN A 74 -3.86 -3.67 -5.63
N LEU A 75 -3.49 -2.76 -6.52
CA LEU A 75 -4.04 -2.69 -7.87
C LEU A 75 -3.65 -3.93 -8.69
N PHE A 76 -2.39 -4.34 -8.61
CA PHE A 76 -1.94 -5.59 -9.22
C PHE A 76 -2.70 -6.81 -8.69
N TYR A 77 -2.88 -6.90 -7.37
CA TYR A 77 -3.70 -7.95 -6.75
C TYR A 77 -5.16 -7.92 -7.22
N PHE A 78 -5.76 -6.73 -7.30
CA PHE A 78 -7.13 -6.57 -7.78
C PHE A 78 -7.30 -7.01 -9.23
N TYR A 79 -6.31 -6.69 -10.08
CA TYR A 79 -6.29 -7.14 -11.47
C TYR A 79 -6.18 -8.67 -11.57
N TYR A 80 -5.32 -9.29 -10.75
CA TYR A 80 -5.22 -10.75 -10.65
C TYR A 80 -6.56 -11.38 -10.29
N LEU A 81 -7.27 -10.87 -9.28
CA LEU A 81 -8.57 -11.44 -8.87
C LEU A 81 -9.62 -11.42 -9.99
N ARG A 82 -9.56 -10.44 -10.90
CA ARG A 82 -10.50 -10.30 -12.02
C ARG A 82 -10.14 -11.15 -13.24
N THR A 83 -8.84 -11.29 -13.50
CA THR A 83 -8.33 -11.80 -14.78
C THR A 83 -7.59 -13.13 -14.66
N SER A 84 -7.30 -13.57 -13.43
CA SER A 84 -6.39 -14.68 -13.13
C SER A 84 -4.98 -14.50 -13.71
N ASN A 85 -4.57 -13.26 -14.02
CA ASN A 85 -3.23 -12.97 -14.55
C ASN A 85 -2.15 -13.16 -13.47
N ILE A 86 -1.38 -14.24 -13.57
CA ILE A 86 -0.34 -14.61 -12.60
C ILE A 86 0.82 -13.59 -12.56
N THR A 87 1.12 -12.93 -13.67
CA THR A 87 2.12 -11.84 -13.69
C THR A 87 1.70 -10.71 -12.76
N SER A 88 0.42 -10.33 -12.74
CA SER A 88 -0.08 -9.34 -11.80
C SER A 88 0.01 -9.80 -10.34
N LEU A 89 -0.18 -11.10 -10.06
CA LEU A 89 0.07 -11.63 -8.70
C LEU A 89 1.55 -11.52 -8.30
N ASN A 90 2.48 -11.79 -9.24
CA ASN A 90 3.91 -11.63 -9.02
C ASN A 90 4.29 -10.17 -8.74
N GLU A 91 3.75 -9.23 -9.50
CA GLU A 91 4.00 -7.79 -9.29
C GLU A 91 3.50 -7.34 -7.91
N SER A 92 2.32 -7.80 -7.48
CA SER A 92 1.81 -7.53 -6.14
C SER A 92 2.78 -8.02 -5.06
N TYR A 93 3.30 -9.24 -5.20
CA TYR A 93 4.33 -9.80 -4.32
C TYR A 93 5.59 -8.93 -4.27
N ILE A 94 6.15 -8.56 -5.42
CA ILE A 94 7.38 -7.75 -5.51
C ILE A 94 7.21 -6.44 -4.78
N PHE A 95 6.07 -5.75 -4.96
CA PHE A 95 5.79 -4.52 -4.23
C PHE A 95 5.72 -4.75 -2.72
N TYR A 96 5.04 -5.81 -2.26
CA TYR A 96 4.90 -6.08 -0.83
C TYR A 96 6.21 -6.50 -0.16
N GLU A 97 7.00 -7.35 -0.82
CA GLU A 97 8.34 -7.73 -0.38
C GLU A 97 9.23 -6.49 -0.26
N ALA A 98 9.24 -5.64 -1.29
CA ALA A 98 9.96 -4.38 -1.31
C ALA A 98 9.59 -3.44 -0.15
N ILE A 99 8.29 -3.34 0.17
CA ILE A 99 7.81 -2.51 1.27
C ILE A 99 8.31 -3.02 2.62
N ARG A 100 8.24 -4.34 2.84
CA ARG A 100 8.75 -4.99 4.05
C ARG A 100 10.27 -4.80 4.17
N GLY A 101 11.02 -5.10 3.11
CA GLY A 101 12.48 -5.02 3.09
C GLY A 101 13.01 -3.60 3.34
N ARG A 102 12.34 -2.57 2.80
CA ARG A 102 12.73 -1.16 2.98
C ARG A 102 12.18 -0.52 4.26
N GLN A 103 11.40 -1.27 5.03
CA GLN A 103 10.81 -0.85 6.31
C GLN A 103 10.07 0.50 6.21
N TYR A 104 9.28 0.72 5.15
CA TYR A 104 8.63 2.02 4.93
C TYR A 104 7.70 2.44 6.08
N PHE A 105 7.10 1.48 6.79
CA PHE A 105 6.22 1.74 7.94
C PHE A 105 6.96 1.77 9.29
N LYS A 106 8.29 1.93 9.32
CA LYS A 106 9.02 2.14 10.57
C LYS A 106 8.79 3.57 11.05
N SER A 107 8.20 3.73 12.24
CA SER A 107 7.68 4.99 12.78
C SER A 107 8.75 5.99 13.27
N SER A 108 10.02 5.88 12.84
CA SER A 108 11.14 6.61 13.46
C SER A 108 11.08 8.13 13.34
N ARG A 109 10.31 8.68 12.38
CA ARG A 109 10.08 10.13 12.20
C ARG A 109 8.60 10.52 12.27
N ALA A 110 7.71 9.55 12.48
CA ALA A 110 6.28 9.84 12.57
C ALA A 110 6.01 10.61 13.87
N LYS A 111 5.29 11.72 13.76
CA LYS A 111 4.83 12.47 14.94
C LYS A 111 3.94 11.60 15.82
N PRO A 112 3.88 11.81 17.14
CA PRO A 112 3.08 10.98 18.06
C PRO A 112 1.64 10.75 17.57
N GLU A 113 0.97 11.79 17.08
CA GLU A 113 -0.39 11.75 16.54
C GLU A 113 -0.55 10.90 15.27
N GLN A 114 0.55 10.66 14.54
CA GLN A 114 0.54 9.84 13.33
C GLN A 114 0.85 8.37 13.60
N ARG A 115 1.41 8.03 14.77
CA ARG A 115 1.87 6.66 15.09
C ARG A 115 0.76 5.63 14.95
N MET A 116 -0.41 5.92 15.51
CA MET A 116 -1.58 5.03 15.41
C MET A 116 -2.01 4.82 13.94
N THR A 117 -2.08 5.90 13.17
CA THR A 117 -2.44 5.84 11.75
C THR A 117 -1.43 5.00 10.93
N VAL A 118 -0.13 5.17 11.19
CA VAL A 118 0.93 4.39 10.53
C VAL A 118 0.84 2.91 10.91
N LEU A 119 0.56 2.60 12.18
CA LEU A 119 0.42 1.22 12.63
C LEU A 119 -0.79 0.53 11.98
N GLN A 120 -1.95 1.20 11.91
CA GLN A 120 -3.12 0.68 11.19
C GLN A 120 -2.84 0.42 9.71
N LYS A 121 -2.07 1.30 9.06
CA LYS A 121 -1.63 1.11 7.67
C LYS A 121 -0.72 -0.11 7.54
N LYS A 122 0.22 -0.26 8.45
CA LYS A 122 1.13 -1.42 8.52
C LYS A 122 0.35 -2.72 8.73
N LEU A 123 -0.58 -2.78 9.66
CA LEU A 123 -1.46 -3.94 9.88
C LEU A 123 -2.22 -4.34 8.61
N ARG A 124 -2.88 -3.37 7.98
CA ARG A 124 -3.60 -3.59 6.71
C ARG A 124 -2.68 -4.06 5.59
N PHE A 125 -1.44 -3.57 5.55
CA PHE A 125 -0.43 -4.01 4.59
C PHE A 125 -0.05 -5.48 4.84
N TYR A 126 0.31 -5.84 6.07
CA TYR A 126 0.68 -7.21 6.44
C TYR A 126 -0.42 -8.22 6.15
N ALA A 127 -1.67 -7.91 6.51
CA ALA A 127 -2.81 -8.78 6.23
C ALA A 127 -2.94 -9.09 4.73
N ARG A 128 -2.79 -8.08 3.86
CA ARG A 128 -2.82 -8.30 2.40
C ARG A 128 -1.62 -9.08 1.90
N PHE A 129 -0.43 -8.83 2.45
CA PHE A 129 0.77 -9.53 2.05
C PHE A 129 0.67 -11.02 2.37
N VAL A 130 0.17 -11.38 3.56
CA VAL A 130 -0.10 -12.77 3.93
C VAL A 130 -1.02 -13.46 2.90
N VAL A 131 -2.09 -12.80 2.47
CA VAL A 131 -2.99 -13.35 1.42
C VAL A 131 -2.25 -13.60 0.11
N VAL A 132 -1.42 -12.66 -0.35
CA VAL A 132 -0.61 -12.85 -1.56
C VAL A 132 0.36 -14.02 -1.41
N LEU A 133 1.01 -14.18 -0.26
CA LEU A 133 1.91 -15.30 0.01
C LEU A 133 1.18 -16.65 0.01
N LEU A 134 -0.03 -16.70 0.56
CA LEU A 134 -0.87 -17.90 0.53
C LEU A 134 -1.19 -18.31 -0.91
N LEU A 135 -1.58 -17.35 -1.75
CA LEU A 135 -1.86 -17.59 -3.18
C LEU A 135 -0.61 -18.01 -3.96
N LYS A 136 0.58 -17.55 -3.54
CA LYS A 136 1.86 -17.97 -4.10
C LYS A 136 2.41 -19.27 -3.52
N ASN A 137 1.75 -19.87 -2.52
CA ASN A 137 2.21 -21.06 -1.80
C ASN A 137 3.58 -20.87 -1.08
N TYR A 138 3.90 -19.66 -0.61
CA TYR A 138 5.17 -19.36 0.09
C TYR A 138 5.04 -19.64 1.60
N ARG A 139 4.79 -20.90 1.96
CA ARG A 139 4.39 -21.32 3.32
C ARG A 139 5.35 -20.87 4.43
N ALA A 140 6.66 -21.02 4.23
CA ALA A 140 7.64 -20.59 5.23
C ALA A 140 7.53 -19.08 5.53
N LEU A 141 7.37 -18.27 4.48
CA LEU A 141 7.25 -16.82 4.62
C LEU A 141 5.91 -16.40 5.24
N VAL A 142 4.83 -17.16 4.99
CA VAL A 142 3.53 -16.96 5.67
C VAL A 142 3.69 -17.04 7.18
N TRP A 143 4.35 -18.09 7.70
CA TRP A 143 4.57 -18.25 9.14
C TRP A 143 5.36 -17.09 9.74
N THR A 144 6.43 -16.66 9.07
CA THR A 144 7.22 -15.49 9.46
C THR A 144 6.35 -14.23 9.54
N LEU A 145 5.54 -13.96 8.51
CA LEU A 145 4.69 -12.77 8.47
C LEU A 145 3.55 -12.82 9.47
N LEU A 146 3.00 -14.00 9.77
CA LEU A 146 1.98 -14.17 10.80
C LEU A 146 2.56 -13.83 12.19
N GLY A 147 3.77 -14.30 12.51
CA GLY A 147 4.45 -13.93 13.75
C GLY A 147 4.70 -12.43 13.87
N GLU A 148 5.11 -11.78 12.77
CA GLU A 148 5.24 -10.31 12.72
C GLU A 148 3.88 -9.61 12.90
N LEU A 149 2.83 -10.09 12.24
CA LEU A 149 1.49 -9.53 12.34
C LEU A 149 0.93 -9.66 13.76
N THR A 150 1.12 -10.79 14.43
CA THR A 150 0.71 -10.97 15.83
C THR A 150 1.37 -9.93 16.74
N ARG A 151 2.67 -9.71 16.60
CA ARG A 151 3.38 -8.67 17.37
C ARG A 151 2.82 -7.27 17.10
N LEU A 152 2.49 -6.96 15.84
CA LEU A 152 1.89 -5.67 15.48
C LEU A 152 0.48 -5.48 16.06
N VAL A 153 -0.30 -6.55 16.18
CA VAL A 153 -1.62 -6.51 16.82
C VAL A 153 -1.48 -6.23 18.31
N GLU A 154 -0.52 -6.84 18.99
CA GLU A 154 -0.25 -6.54 20.40
C GLU A 154 0.24 -5.10 20.59
N GLU A 155 1.15 -4.61 19.74
CA GLU A 155 1.57 -3.19 19.73
C GLU A 155 0.36 -2.26 19.55
N TYR A 156 -0.57 -2.59 18.66
CA TYR A 156 -1.78 -1.81 18.42
C TYR A 156 -2.67 -1.72 19.65
N LYS A 157 -2.95 -2.86 20.31
CA LYS A 157 -3.75 -2.90 21.54
C LYS A 157 -3.15 -2.05 22.64
N THR A 158 -1.82 -2.09 22.79
CA THR A 158 -1.16 -1.27 23.82
C THR A 158 -1.32 0.22 23.52
N LEU A 159 -1.10 0.67 22.28
CA LEU A 159 -1.23 2.07 21.92
C LEU A 159 -2.68 2.59 21.98
N ASP A 160 -3.66 1.73 21.70
CA ASP A 160 -5.09 2.07 21.77
C ASP A 160 -5.56 2.20 23.23
N ALA A 161 -5.00 1.41 24.14
CA ALA A 161 -5.30 1.49 25.57
C ALA A 161 -4.77 2.76 26.27
N PHE A 162 -3.83 3.48 25.64
CA PHE A 162 -3.20 4.70 26.19
C PHE A 162 -3.49 5.97 25.38
N GLY A 163 -4.35 5.89 24.36
CA GLY A 163 -4.76 7.02 23.50
C GLY A 163 -6.12 7.57 23.87
#